data_AF-A0A975HMS9-F1
#
_entry.id   AF-A0A975HMS9-F1
#
_cell.length_a   1.000
_cell.length_b   1.000
_cell.length_c   1.000
_cell.angle_alpha   90.00
_cell.angle_beta   90.00
_cell.angle_gamma   90.00
#
_symmetry.space_group_name_H-M   'P 1'
#
loop_
_entity.id
_entity.type
_entity.pdbx_description
1 polymer ?
#
loop_
_entity_poly.entity_id
_entity_poly.type
_entity_poly.pdbx_seq_one_letter_code
_entity_poly.pdbx_strand_id
1 'polypeptide(L)'
;MMEYERLVKRIDENESEGAIAIHRLALIAAYRANRLEDIPKITQAMTDAKFDELNGEIKANALLALGGIYIYNEQLDQTLWHYECAKRLDPSPENAIKLNVNTVIVYIKQKKFSEALALLDSIDESKIGSRGKGVKRMLEGNILFFESRYAEAIKAYLRSLSFYQSEEDMTGAIKVKHNILFAALLSSDWITYDRFYNALHGDIIENVELFGRNWIDLMHVSAQFQRQRITQTQFEKAFLDITAVMEADYQDEVAELIERLHLSIKPSVSNKTQYQLPVQLGKRWCSPSN
;
A
#
# COMPACT_ATOMS: atom_id res chain seq x y z
N MET A 1 -18.62 8.16 -12.75
CA MET A 1 -18.36 8.76 -14.07
C MET A 1 -19.23 9.97 -14.38
N MET A 2 -20.57 9.89 -14.34
CA MET A 2 -21.42 11.06 -14.62
C MET A 2 -21.10 12.31 -13.78
N GLU A 3 -20.76 12.14 -12.50
CA GLU A 3 -20.44 13.27 -11.61
C GLU A 3 -19.06 13.87 -11.89
N TYR A 4 -18.06 13.03 -12.19
CA TYR A 4 -16.75 13.46 -12.69
C TYR A 4 -16.88 14.27 -13.99
N GLU A 5 -17.65 13.77 -14.96
CA GLU A 5 -17.89 14.46 -16.24
C GLU A 5 -18.61 15.81 -16.05
N ARG A 6 -19.51 15.92 -15.06
CA ARG A 6 -20.16 17.20 -14.69
C ARG A 6 -19.24 18.16 -13.94
N LEU A 7 -18.28 17.67 -13.17
CA LEU A 7 -17.30 18.50 -12.45
C LEU A 7 -16.27 19.06 -13.43
N VAL A 8 -15.74 18.23 -14.33
CA VAL A 8 -14.81 18.66 -15.39
C VAL A 8 -15.44 19.71 -16.30
N LYS A 9 -16.72 19.58 -16.66
CA LYS A 9 -17.45 20.59 -17.46
C LYS A 9 -17.73 21.91 -16.73
N ARG A 10 -17.64 21.95 -15.39
CA ARG A 10 -17.94 23.13 -14.57
C ARG A 10 -16.70 23.96 -14.23
N ILE A 11 -15.51 23.38 -14.34
CA ILE A 11 -14.25 24.12 -14.23
C ILE A 11 -13.98 24.73 -15.59
N ASP A 12 -13.74 26.04 -15.60
CA ASP A 12 -13.39 26.77 -16.82
C ASP A 12 -12.20 26.10 -17.51
N GLU A 13 -12.23 25.99 -18.83
CA GLU A 13 -11.15 25.40 -19.62
C GLU A 13 -9.81 26.13 -19.40
N ASN A 14 -9.84 27.34 -18.81
CA ASN A 14 -8.70 28.19 -18.51
C ASN A 14 -8.01 27.93 -17.16
N GLU A 15 -8.61 27.17 -16.22
CA GLU A 15 -7.98 26.88 -14.92
C GLU A 15 -7.28 25.50 -14.92
N SER A 16 -6.08 25.47 -15.49
CA SER A 16 -5.29 24.24 -15.72
C SER A 16 -4.95 23.48 -14.43
N GLU A 17 -4.59 24.17 -13.34
CA GLU A 17 -4.22 23.53 -12.07
C GLU A 17 -5.41 22.87 -11.36
N GLY A 18 -6.55 23.57 -11.29
CA GLY A 18 -7.77 23.07 -10.66
C GLY A 18 -8.34 21.85 -11.38
N ALA A 19 -8.35 21.86 -12.71
CA ALA A 19 -8.76 20.73 -13.53
C ALA A 19 -7.87 19.49 -13.29
N ILE A 20 -6.56 19.66 -13.17
CA ILE A 20 -5.62 18.55 -12.98
C ILE A 20 -5.68 17.97 -11.56
N ALA A 21 -5.91 18.80 -10.54
CA ALA A 21 -6.22 18.32 -9.20
C ALA A 21 -7.45 17.41 -9.19
N ILE A 22 -8.52 17.77 -9.93
CA ILE A 22 -9.70 16.92 -10.07
C ILE A 22 -9.40 15.64 -10.84
N HIS A 23 -8.62 15.69 -11.92
CA HIS A 23 -8.24 14.48 -12.66
C HIS A 23 -7.39 13.53 -11.80
N ARG A 24 -6.48 14.05 -10.99
CA ARG A 24 -5.73 13.24 -10.01
C ARG A 24 -6.66 12.59 -8.97
N LEU A 25 -7.63 13.33 -8.44
CA LEU A 25 -8.62 12.77 -7.51
C LEU A 25 -9.48 11.70 -8.20
N ALA A 26 -9.84 11.91 -9.47
CA ALA A 26 -10.58 10.96 -10.28
C ALA A 26 -9.78 9.67 -10.53
N LEU A 27 -8.46 9.76 -10.79
CA LEU A 27 -7.58 8.60 -10.87
C LEU A 27 -7.62 7.79 -9.58
N ILE A 28 -7.45 8.45 -8.43
CA ILE A 28 -7.48 7.80 -7.10
C ILE A 28 -8.86 7.18 -6.84
N ALA A 29 -9.94 7.86 -7.20
CA ALA A 29 -11.31 7.38 -7.00
C ALA A 29 -11.64 6.19 -7.92
N ALA A 30 -11.27 6.25 -9.20
CA ALA A 30 -11.45 5.15 -10.15
C ALA A 30 -10.68 3.91 -9.70
N TYR A 31 -9.44 4.11 -9.26
CA TYR A 31 -8.64 3.05 -8.65
C TYR A 31 -9.32 2.45 -7.40
N ARG A 32 -9.74 3.27 -6.43
CA ARG A 32 -10.43 2.79 -5.21
C ARG A 32 -11.74 2.07 -5.51
N ALA A 33 -12.40 2.42 -6.62
CA ALA A 33 -13.60 1.76 -7.10
C ALA A 33 -13.32 0.52 -7.98
N ASN A 34 -12.05 0.13 -8.15
CA ASN A 34 -11.59 -0.95 -9.01
C ASN A 34 -12.06 -0.81 -10.48
N ARG A 35 -12.09 0.43 -10.99
CA ARG A 35 -12.47 0.79 -12.36
C ARG A 35 -11.23 1.09 -13.20
N LEU A 36 -10.35 0.10 -13.33
CA LEU A 36 -9.06 0.27 -14.00
C LEU A 36 -9.21 0.64 -15.49
N GLU A 37 -10.32 0.23 -16.11
CA GLU A 37 -10.68 0.55 -17.49
C GLU A 37 -10.94 2.04 -17.75
N ASP A 38 -11.24 2.83 -16.71
CA ASP A 38 -11.44 4.27 -16.84
C ASP A 38 -10.13 5.07 -16.74
N ILE A 39 -9.07 4.47 -16.20
CA ILE A 39 -7.78 5.13 -15.97
C ILE A 39 -7.20 5.73 -17.26
N PRO A 40 -7.17 5.03 -18.42
CA PRO A 40 -6.70 5.61 -19.67
C PRO A 40 -7.46 6.87 -20.08
N LYS A 41 -8.81 6.88 -19.94
CA LYS A 41 -9.65 8.02 -20.29
C LYS A 41 -9.36 9.22 -19.38
N ILE A 42 -9.22 8.97 -18.08
CA ILE A 42 -8.90 10.03 -17.10
C ILE A 42 -7.51 10.60 -17.37
N THR A 43 -6.51 9.74 -17.62
CA THR A 43 -5.16 10.16 -18.00
C THR A 43 -5.16 10.98 -19.28
N GLN A 44 -5.92 10.58 -20.31
CA GLN A 44 -6.00 11.33 -21.57
C GLN A 44 -6.70 12.69 -21.41
N ALA A 45 -7.65 12.81 -20.48
CA ALA A 45 -8.33 14.08 -20.18
C ALA A 45 -7.40 15.14 -19.57
N MET A 46 -6.31 14.70 -18.90
CA MET A 46 -5.17 15.57 -18.61
C MET A 46 -4.41 15.81 -19.92
N THR A 47 -4.87 16.79 -20.72
CA THR A 47 -4.32 17.05 -22.04
C THR A 47 -2.84 17.46 -21.97
N ASP A 48 -2.02 16.92 -22.87
CA ASP A 48 -0.57 17.14 -22.89
C ASP A 48 -0.19 18.64 -22.86
N ALA A 49 -0.87 19.49 -23.63
CA ALA A 49 -0.59 20.92 -23.70
C ALA A 49 -0.84 21.69 -22.38
N LYS A 50 -1.92 21.36 -21.64
CA LYS A 50 -2.19 21.98 -20.34
C LYS A 50 -1.31 21.41 -19.24
N PHE A 51 -0.90 20.15 -19.40
CA PHE A 51 0.05 19.53 -18.50
C PHE A 51 1.42 20.21 -18.60
N ASP A 52 1.91 20.52 -19.80
CA ASP A 52 3.20 21.19 -20.02
C ASP A 52 3.32 22.56 -19.32
N GLU A 53 2.21 23.30 -19.20
CA GLU A 53 2.17 24.61 -18.53
C GLU A 53 2.20 24.53 -17.00
N LEU A 54 2.01 23.34 -16.42
CA LEU A 54 2.03 23.16 -14.97
C LEU A 54 3.45 23.26 -14.39
N ASN A 55 3.49 23.70 -13.12
CA ASN A 55 4.69 23.60 -12.30
C ASN A 55 5.09 22.12 -12.06
N GLY A 56 6.38 21.91 -11.75
CA GLY A 56 6.96 20.58 -11.58
C GLY A 56 6.34 19.75 -10.47
N GLU A 57 5.93 20.38 -9.36
CA GLU A 57 5.32 19.70 -8.20
C GLU A 57 3.98 19.05 -8.56
N ILE A 58 3.09 19.77 -9.26
CA ILE A 58 1.79 19.23 -9.68
C ILE A 58 2.00 18.05 -10.64
N LYS A 59 2.93 18.20 -11.60
CA LYS A 59 3.28 17.12 -12.55
C LYS A 59 3.81 15.88 -11.81
N ALA A 60 4.73 16.08 -10.87
CA ALA A 60 5.30 15.01 -10.06
C ALA A 60 4.23 14.29 -9.22
N ASN A 61 3.27 15.03 -8.66
CA ASN A 61 2.17 14.46 -7.89
C ASN A 61 1.19 13.63 -8.75
N ALA A 62 0.94 14.04 -9.99
CA ALA A 62 0.13 13.26 -10.94
C ALA A 62 0.83 11.94 -11.33
N LEU A 63 2.13 12.01 -11.62
CA LEU A 63 2.95 10.83 -11.92
C LEU A 63 3.09 9.89 -10.73
N LEU A 64 3.21 10.42 -9.51
CA LEU A 64 3.21 9.61 -8.30
C LEU A 64 1.89 8.84 -8.14
N ALA A 65 0.75 9.50 -8.38
CA ALA A 65 -0.55 8.85 -8.31
C ALA A 65 -0.68 7.74 -9.36
N LEU A 66 -0.26 8.00 -10.60
CA LEU A 66 -0.27 7.00 -11.68
C LEU A 66 0.68 5.84 -11.38
N GLY A 67 1.88 6.11 -10.86
CA GLY A 67 2.83 5.10 -10.40
C GLY A 67 2.24 4.22 -9.29
N GLY A 68 1.53 4.81 -8.33
CA GLY A 68 0.81 4.06 -7.30
C GLY A 68 -0.26 3.13 -7.87
N ILE A 69 -0.99 3.55 -8.90
CA ILE A 69 -1.98 2.69 -9.58
C ILE A 69 -1.27 1.51 -10.28
N TYR A 70 -0.13 1.75 -10.93
CA TYR A 70 0.68 0.67 -11.51
C TYR A 70 1.21 -0.32 -10.46
N ILE A 71 1.59 0.15 -9.25
CA ILE A 71 2.00 -0.74 -8.14
C ILE A 71 0.88 -1.73 -7.84
N TYR A 72 -0.34 -1.22 -7.66
CA TYR A 72 -1.49 -2.06 -7.35
C TYR A 72 -1.88 -3.02 -8.48
N ASN A 73 -1.48 -2.72 -9.70
CA ASN A 73 -1.69 -3.57 -10.86
C ASN A 73 -0.47 -4.46 -11.19
N GLU A 74 0.46 -4.61 -10.25
CA GLU A 74 1.70 -5.41 -10.36
C GLU A 74 2.61 -5.03 -11.55
N GLN A 75 2.44 -3.82 -12.08
CA GLN A 75 3.22 -3.28 -13.19
C GLN A 75 4.39 -2.45 -12.65
N LEU A 76 5.29 -3.13 -11.94
CA LEU A 76 6.32 -2.52 -11.10
C LEU A 76 7.36 -1.71 -11.89
N ASP A 77 7.71 -2.14 -13.11
CA ASP A 77 8.64 -1.40 -13.97
C ASP A 77 8.06 -0.06 -14.42
N GLN A 78 6.76 -0.04 -14.73
CA GLN A 78 6.04 1.18 -15.07
C GLN A 78 6.04 2.12 -13.86
N THR A 79 5.80 1.61 -12.65
CA THR A 79 5.90 2.43 -11.43
C THR A 79 7.26 3.10 -11.31
N LEU A 80 8.37 2.34 -11.39
CA LEU A 80 9.72 2.89 -11.22
C LEU A 80 9.98 4.01 -12.24
N TRP A 81 9.57 3.80 -13.49
CA TRP A 81 9.70 4.80 -14.53
C TRP A 81 8.93 6.10 -14.20
N HIS A 82 7.70 5.98 -13.67
CA HIS A 82 6.89 7.14 -13.25
C HIS A 82 7.53 7.90 -12.08
N TYR A 83 8.07 7.18 -11.08
CA TYR A 83 8.70 7.79 -9.92
C TYR A 83 10.01 8.49 -10.28
N GLU A 84 10.82 7.88 -11.15
CA GLU A 84 12.03 8.53 -11.68
C GLU A 84 11.69 9.79 -12.47
N CYS A 85 10.60 9.78 -13.23
CA CYS A 85 10.12 10.97 -13.91
C CYS A 85 9.64 12.05 -12.95
N ALA A 86 8.82 11.70 -11.95
CA ALA A 86 8.35 12.63 -10.93
C ALA A 86 9.52 13.29 -10.18
N LYS A 87 10.58 12.54 -9.90
CA LYS A 87 11.81 13.04 -9.26
C LYS A 87 12.54 14.08 -10.11
N ARG A 88 12.56 13.92 -11.43
CA ARG A 88 13.18 14.89 -12.34
C ARG A 88 12.36 16.19 -12.45
N LEU A 89 11.04 16.08 -12.42
CA LEU A 89 10.14 17.22 -12.54
C LEU A 89 10.09 18.07 -11.27
N ASP A 90 10.23 17.43 -10.11
CA ASP A 90 10.33 18.09 -8.81
C ASP A 90 11.48 17.48 -7.99
N PRO A 91 12.69 18.07 -8.06
CA PRO A 91 13.86 17.58 -7.35
C PRO A 91 13.92 18.06 -5.88
N SER A 92 12.83 18.60 -5.32
CA SER A 92 12.80 19.04 -3.92
C SER A 92 13.13 17.89 -2.95
N PRO A 93 13.83 18.16 -1.83
CA PRO A 93 14.09 17.15 -0.81
C PRO A 93 12.82 16.47 -0.30
N GLU A 94 11.74 17.23 -0.14
CA GLU A 94 10.44 16.76 0.33
C GLU A 94 9.83 15.73 -0.64
N ASN A 95 9.83 16.05 -1.95
CA ASN A 95 9.35 15.12 -2.97
C ASN A 95 10.27 13.89 -3.10
N ALA A 96 11.58 14.08 -3.00
CA ALA A 96 12.55 12.98 -3.04
C ALA A 96 12.30 11.97 -1.91
N ILE A 97 12.04 12.43 -0.68
CA ILE A 97 11.69 11.56 0.45
C ILE A 97 10.41 10.77 0.15
N LYS A 98 9.36 11.46 -0.31
CA LYS A 98 8.08 10.84 -0.64
C LYS A 98 8.24 9.76 -1.72
N LEU A 99 8.99 10.06 -2.78
CA LEU A 99 9.27 9.10 -3.85
C LEU A 99 10.11 7.93 -3.37
N ASN A 100 11.16 8.17 -2.57
CA ASN A 100 12.00 7.11 -2.02
C ASN A 100 11.18 6.11 -1.19
N VAL A 101 10.28 6.59 -0.31
CA VAL A 101 9.37 5.73 0.46
C VAL A 101 8.52 4.84 -0.45
N ASN A 102 7.96 5.40 -1.52
CA ASN A 102 7.14 4.61 -2.46
C ASN A 102 8.01 3.65 -3.29
N THR A 103 9.22 4.03 -3.69
CA THR A 103 10.17 3.15 -4.39
C THR A 103 10.61 1.98 -3.50
N VAL A 104 10.77 2.17 -2.19
CA VAL A 104 11.04 1.07 -1.24
C VAL A 104 9.93 0.01 -1.31
N ILE A 105 8.66 0.43 -1.37
CA ILE A 105 7.53 -0.50 -1.51
C ILE A 105 7.67 -1.32 -2.81
N VAL A 106 8.06 -0.67 -3.91
CA VAL A 106 8.29 -1.37 -5.19
C VAL A 106 9.40 -2.40 -5.06
N TYR A 107 10.52 -2.06 -4.41
CA TYR A 107 11.62 -3.00 -4.20
C TYR A 107 11.24 -4.17 -3.29
N ILE A 108 10.42 -3.93 -2.26
CA ILE A 108 9.86 -5.02 -1.43
C ILE A 108 9.05 -5.98 -2.32
N LYS A 109 8.15 -5.46 -3.17
CA LYS A 109 7.34 -6.29 -4.09
C LYS A 109 8.19 -7.05 -5.12
N GLN A 110 9.29 -6.44 -5.57
CA GLN A 110 10.27 -7.11 -6.45
C GLN A 110 11.17 -8.10 -5.69
N LYS A 111 10.99 -8.29 -4.37
CA LYS A 111 11.86 -9.07 -3.49
C LYS A 111 13.33 -8.62 -3.50
N LYS A 112 13.56 -7.35 -3.83
CA LYS A 112 14.88 -6.67 -3.83
C LYS A 112 15.17 -6.04 -2.47
N PHE A 113 15.26 -6.88 -1.44
CA PHE A 113 15.32 -6.43 -0.04
C PHE A 113 16.58 -5.63 0.28
N SER A 114 17.72 -5.96 -0.34
CA SER A 114 18.97 -5.22 -0.14
C SER A 114 18.88 -3.79 -0.67
N GLU A 115 18.32 -3.62 -1.87
CA GLU A 115 18.07 -2.31 -2.47
C GLU A 115 17.01 -1.52 -1.70
N ALA A 116 15.97 -2.19 -1.20
CA ALA A 116 14.95 -1.61 -0.35
C ALA A 116 15.56 -1.04 0.95
N LEU A 117 16.41 -1.80 1.64
CA LEU A 117 17.10 -1.35 2.85
C LEU A 117 18.05 -0.19 2.57
N ALA A 118 18.89 -0.30 1.54
CA ALA A 118 19.83 0.75 1.17
C ALA A 118 19.12 2.08 0.87
N LEU A 119 17.99 2.02 0.14
CA LEU A 119 17.18 3.21 -0.13
C LEU A 119 16.51 3.75 1.12
N LEU A 120 15.97 2.87 1.98
CA LEU A 120 15.36 3.25 3.25
C LEU A 120 16.36 3.96 4.17
N ASP A 121 17.60 3.44 4.25
CA ASP A 121 18.68 4.01 5.05
C ASP A 121 19.20 5.35 4.51
N SER A 122 19.03 5.61 3.22
CA SER A 122 19.37 6.91 2.62
C SER A 122 18.40 8.04 3.01
N ILE A 123 17.23 7.72 3.61
CA ILE A 123 16.26 8.72 4.04
C ILE A 123 16.76 9.41 5.31
N ASP A 124 17.05 10.70 5.20
CA ASP A 124 17.44 11.56 6.31
C ASP A 124 16.28 11.75 7.30
N GLU A 125 16.38 11.09 8.47
CA GLU A 125 15.35 11.15 9.50
C GLU A 125 15.16 12.54 10.13
N SER A 126 16.11 13.46 9.95
CA SER A 126 15.97 14.85 10.41
C SER A 126 15.01 15.66 9.54
N LYS A 127 14.75 15.20 8.30
CA LYS A 127 13.89 15.86 7.32
C LYS A 127 12.47 15.30 7.26
N ILE A 128 12.14 14.35 8.12
CA ILE A 128 10.82 13.74 8.21
C ILE A 128 10.23 13.90 9.61
N GLY A 129 8.93 14.21 9.66
CA GLY A 129 8.17 14.26 10.90
C GLY A 129 8.02 12.88 11.54
N SER A 130 7.45 12.84 12.75
CA SER A 130 7.21 11.60 13.51
C SER A 130 6.46 10.55 12.70
N ARG A 131 5.39 10.95 11.99
CA ARG A 131 4.67 10.08 11.05
C ARG A 131 5.59 9.44 10.01
N GLY A 132 6.50 10.20 9.41
CA GLY A 132 7.46 9.69 8.42
C GLY A 132 8.44 8.69 9.02
N LYS A 133 8.90 8.92 10.26
CA LYS A 133 9.72 7.95 11.01
C LYS A 133 8.94 6.66 11.30
N GLY A 134 7.64 6.78 11.62
CA GLY A 134 6.72 5.66 11.70
C GLY A 134 6.70 4.84 10.41
N VAL A 135 6.43 5.48 9.27
CA VAL A 135 6.46 4.83 7.95
C VAL A 135 7.80 4.14 7.68
N LYS A 136 8.93 4.81 7.96
CA LYS A 136 10.27 4.21 7.76
C LYS A 136 10.44 2.91 8.56
N ARG A 137 10.10 2.92 9.84
CA ARG A 137 10.20 1.72 10.70
C ARG A 137 9.21 0.63 10.31
N MET A 138 8.03 0.99 9.82
CA MET A 138 7.07 0.03 9.27
C MET A 138 7.66 -0.67 8.04
N LEU A 139 8.26 0.07 7.10
CA LEU A 139 8.88 -0.51 5.91
C LEU A 139 10.10 -1.39 6.25
N GLU A 140 10.92 -0.98 7.22
CA GLU A 140 11.99 -1.82 7.77
C GLU A 140 11.44 -3.15 8.30
N GLY A 141 10.35 -3.09 9.07
CA GLY A 141 9.64 -4.28 9.55
C GLY A 141 9.09 -5.14 8.41
N ASN A 142 8.52 -4.54 7.36
CA ASN A 142 8.02 -5.27 6.21
C ASN A 142 9.16 -6.00 5.48
N ILE A 143 10.32 -5.36 5.28
CA ILE A 143 11.48 -6.00 4.65
C ILE A 143 11.91 -7.22 5.47
N LEU A 144 12.12 -7.02 6.78
CA LEU A 144 12.50 -8.11 7.69
C LEU A 144 11.46 -9.23 7.73
N PHE A 145 10.18 -8.87 7.64
CA PHE A 145 9.07 -9.81 7.61
C PHE A 145 9.13 -10.71 6.36
N PHE A 146 9.30 -10.12 5.17
CA PHE A 146 9.43 -10.87 3.91
C PHE A 146 10.76 -11.65 3.80
N GLU A 147 11.77 -11.32 4.60
CA GLU A 147 12.97 -12.13 4.81
C GLU A 147 12.79 -13.24 5.87
N SER A 148 11.57 -13.47 6.36
CA SER A 148 11.22 -14.40 7.45
C SER A 148 11.93 -14.11 8.79
N ARG A 149 12.46 -12.90 8.99
CA ARG A 149 13.12 -12.43 10.22
C ARG A 149 12.09 -11.85 11.20
N TYR A 150 11.08 -12.65 11.52
CA TYR A 150 9.86 -12.21 12.22
C TYR A 150 10.12 -11.52 13.57
N ALA A 151 11.06 -12.01 14.38
CA ALA A 151 11.37 -11.40 15.68
C ALA A 151 11.99 -9.99 15.54
N GLU A 152 12.76 -9.76 14.48
CA GLU A 152 13.34 -8.44 14.17
C GLU A 152 12.28 -7.52 13.56
N ALA A 153 11.42 -8.07 12.70
CA ALA A 153 10.26 -7.37 12.15
C ALA A 153 9.35 -6.83 13.26
N ILE A 154 9.02 -7.65 14.27
CA ILE A 154 8.23 -7.22 15.44
C ILE A 154 8.89 -6.03 16.15
N LYS A 155 10.22 -6.05 16.35
CA LYS A 155 10.94 -4.93 16.98
C LYS A 155 10.82 -3.65 16.15
N ALA A 156 10.97 -3.73 14.83
CA ALA A 156 10.82 -2.59 13.94
C ALA A 156 9.37 -2.06 13.95
N TYR A 157 8.38 -2.94 13.89
CA TYR A 157 6.97 -2.58 14.00
C TYR A 157 6.63 -1.92 15.35
N LEU A 158 7.16 -2.40 16.48
CA LEU A 158 6.94 -1.76 17.78
C LEU A 158 7.48 -0.32 17.81
N ARG A 159 8.63 -0.07 17.18
CA ARG A 159 9.16 1.30 17.01
C ARG A 159 8.22 2.13 16.13
N SER A 160 7.72 1.57 15.02
CA SER A 160 6.73 2.23 14.18
C SER A 160 5.46 2.60 14.94
N LEU A 161 4.95 1.68 15.79
CA LEU A 161 3.74 1.87 16.56
C LEU A 161 3.88 3.05 17.52
N SER A 162 5.03 3.19 18.19
CA SER A 162 5.27 4.33 19.09
C SER A 162 5.16 5.70 18.39
N PHE A 163 5.59 5.80 17.13
CA PHE A 163 5.46 7.04 16.36
C PHE A 163 3.99 7.33 16.02
N TYR A 164 3.25 6.34 15.53
CA TYR A 164 1.83 6.54 15.22
C TYR A 164 0.99 6.86 16.45
N GLN A 165 1.27 6.25 17.60
CA GLN A 165 0.61 6.57 18.86
C GLN A 165 0.92 8.00 19.33
N SER A 166 2.19 8.44 19.20
CA SER A 166 2.57 9.81 19.58
C SER A 166 1.88 10.90 18.75
N GLU A 167 1.46 10.55 17.53
CA GLU A 167 0.79 11.45 16.59
C GLU A 167 -0.74 11.25 16.57
N GLU A 168 -1.28 10.43 17.48
CA GLU A 168 -2.69 10.05 17.50
C GLU A 168 -3.20 9.47 16.16
N ASP A 169 -2.30 8.92 15.33
CA ASP A 169 -2.64 8.28 14.06
C ASP A 169 -3.14 6.85 14.29
N MET A 170 -4.42 6.76 14.64
CA MET A 170 -5.10 5.50 14.89
C MET A 170 -5.04 4.56 13.67
N THR A 171 -5.13 5.09 12.45
CA THR A 171 -5.11 4.26 11.24
C THR A 171 -3.74 3.62 11.04
N GLY A 172 -2.66 4.40 11.20
CA GLY A 172 -1.29 3.90 11.16
C GLY A 172 -1.03 2.88 12.27
N ALA A 173 -1.50 3.16 13.49
CA ALA A 173 -1.36 2.26 14.62
C ALA A 173 -2.05 0.90 14.39
N ILE A 174 -3.29 0.88 13.88
CA ILE A 174 -4.01 -0.36 13.57
C ILE A 174 -3.24 -1.19 12.54
N LYS A 175 -2.81 -0.58 11.42
CA LYS A 175 -2.02 -1.28 10.39
C LYS A 175 -0.78 -1.95 10.96
N VAL A 176 -0.04 -1.24 11.81
CA VAL A 176 1.16 -1.79 12.45
C VAL A 176 0.83 -2.90 13.44
N LYS A 177 -0.26 -2.77 14.22
CA LYS A 177 -0.74 -3.85 15.11
C LYS A 177 -1.07 -5.12 14.33
N HIS A 178 -1.70 -5.01 13.16
CA HIS A 178 -1.94 -6.14 12.25
C HIS A 178 -0.62 -6.80 11.79
N ASN A 179 0.37 -6.02 11.36
CA ASN A 179 1.67 -6.56 10.96
C ASN A 179 2.38 -7.29 12.12
N ILE A 180 2.28 -6.76 13.35
CA ILE A 180 2.82 -7.42 14.55
C ILE A 180 2.12 -8.75 14.80
N LEU A 181 0.78 -8.80 14.71
CA LEU A 181 0.03 -10.04 14.88
C LEU A 181 0.48 -11.11 13.88
N PHE A 182 0.64 -10.74 12.61
CA PHE A 182 1.00 -11.68 11.57
C PHE A 182 2.43 -12.20 11.75
N ALA A 183 3.39 -11.31 12.07
CA ALA A 183 4.74 -11.72 12.42
C ALA A 183 4.79 -12.62 13.66
N ALA A 184 4.00 -12.31 14.70
CA ALA A 184 3.94 -13.09 15.92
C ALA A 184 3.35 -14.49 15.71
N LEU A 185 2.33 -14.62 14.85
CA LEU A 185 1.78 -15.92 14.42
C LEU A 185 2.86 -16.78 13.76
N LEU A 186 3.55 -16.24 12.76
CA LEU A 186 4.58 -16.97 12.01
C LEU A 186 5.80 -17.30 12.87
N SER A 187 6.14 -16.47 13.86
CA SER A 187 7.20 -16.75 14.83
C SER A 187 6.75 -17.59 16.03
N SER A 188 5.48 -17.97 16.11
CA SER A 188 4.89 -18.63 17.30
C SER A 188 5.10 -17.87 18.62
N ASP A 189 5.21 -16.53 18.56
CA ASP A 189 5.28 -15.66 19.73
C ASP A 189 3.86 -15.38 20.26
N TRP A 190 3.31 -16.39 20.95
CA TRP A 190 1.94 -16.36 21.46
C TRP A 190 1.70 -15.23 22.48
N ILE A 191 2.72 -14.84 23.24
CA ILE A 191 2.61 -13.75 24.22
C ILE A 191 2.39 -12.42 23.51
N THR A 192 3.21 -12.12 22.49
CA THR A 192 3.03 -10.92 21.67
C THR A 192 1.70 -10.98 20.93
N TYR A 193 1.36 -12.14 20.35
CA TYR A 193 0.12 -12.33 19.62
C TYR A 193 -1.12 -12.02 20.48
N ASP A 194 -1.27 -12.68 21.64
CA ASP A 194 -2.43 -12.49 22.52
C ASP A 194 -2.55 -11.05 23.02
N ARG A 195 -1.41 -10.42 23.35
CA ARG A 195 -1.39 -9.00 23.75
C ARG A 195 -2.00 -8.11 22.67
N PHE A 196 -1.57 -8.27 21.42
CA PHE A 196 -2.02 -7.41 20.32
C PHE A 196 -3.43 -7.78 19.83
N TYR A 197 -3.82 -9.05 19.95
CA TYR A 197 -5.16 -9.53 19.60
C TYR A 197 -6.19 -8.90 20.53
N ASN A 198 -5.91 -8.94 21.84
CA ASN A 198 -6.77 -8.33 22.85
C ASN A 198 -6.80 -6.80 22.73
N ALA A 199 -5.68 -6.16 22.39
CA ALA A 199 -5.66 -4.71 22.16
C ALA A 199 -6.58 -4.31 20.99
N LEU A 200 -6.53 -5.04 19.87
CA LEU A 200 -7.41 -4.76 18.71
C LEU A 200 -8.89 -5.07 18.97
N HIS A 201 -9.19 -6.00 19.87
CA HIS A 201 -10.56 -6.33 20.27
C HIS A 201 -11.13 -5.41 21.36
N GLY A 202 -10.28 -4.90 22.25
CA GLY A 202 -10.65 -3.96 23.30
C GLY A 202 -10.80 -2.52 22.79
N ASP A 203 -10.07 -2.18 21.72
CA ASP A 203 -10.28 -0.95 20.95
C ASP A 203 -11.61 -1.09 20.19
N ILE A 204 -12.75 -0.83 20.86
CA ILE A 204 -14.07 -0.68 20.22
C ILE A 204 -13.97 0.52 19.30
N ILE A 205 -13.58 0.30 18.04
CA ILE A 205 -13.66 1.32 17.01
C ILE A 205 -14.90 0.98 16.18
N GLU A 206 -16.06 1.43 16.66
CA GLU A 206 -17.36 1.26 16.00
C GLU A 206 -17.40 1.78 14.55
N ASN A 207 -16.38 2.52 14.09
CA ASN A 207 -16.35 3.20 12.79
C ASN A 207 -15.14 2.90 11.91
N VAL A 208 -14.23 2.02 12.33
CA VAL A 208 -13.17 1.53 11.43
C VAL A 208 -13.51 0.08 11.17
N GLU A 209 -14.02 -0.22 9.98
CA GLU A 209 -14.04 -1.60 9.48
C GLU A 209 -12.64 -2.18 9.72
N LEU A 210 -12.52 -3.06 10.73
CA LEU A 210 -11.32 -3.83 10.99
C LEU A 210 -11.21 -4.86 9.86
N PHE A 211 -10.82 -4.33 8.71
CA PHE A 211 -10.27 -5.01 7.57
C PHE A 211 -9.36 -6.16 8.06
N GLY A 212 -9.75 -7.40 7.76
CA GLY A 212 -9.04 -8.60 8.23
C GLY A 212 -9.43 -9.13 9.62
N ARG A 213 -10.50 -8.63 10.27
CA ARG A 213 -10.98 -9.15 11.57
C ARG A 213 -11.34 -10.63 11.52
N ASN A 214 -12.09 -11.04 10.50
CA ASN A 214 -12.45 -12.45 10.31
C ASN A 214 -11.20 -13.33 10.18
N TRP A 215 -10.13 -12.82 9.58
CA TRP A 215 -8.83 -13.51 9.53
C TRP A 215 -8.18 -13.62 10.89
N ILE A 216 -8.08 -12.51 11.62
CA ILE A 216 -7.48 -12.48 12.96
C ILE A 216 -8.22 -13.45 13.90
N ASP A 217 -9.55 -13.41 13.91
CA ASP A 217 -10.39 -14.28 14.75
C ASP A 217 -10.19 -15.75 14.35
N LEU A 218 -10.18 -16.04 13.05
CA LEU A 218 -9.96 -17.39 12.54
C LEU A 218 -8.58 -17.92 12.95
N MET A 219 -7.52 -17.13 12.80
CA MET A 219 -6.16 -17.52 13.19
C MET A 219 -6.03 -17.70 14.70
N HIS A 220 -6.69 -16.85 15.50
CA HIS A 220 -6.68 -16.96 16.97
C HIS A 220 -7.30 -18.28 17.43
N VAL A 221 -8.48 -18.60 16.89
CA VAL A 221 -9.17 -19.86 17.14
C VAL A 221 -8.31 -21.05 16.69
N SER A 222 -7.68 -20.96 15.52
CA SER A 222 -6.81 -22.02 15.00
C SER A 222 -5.62 -22.29 15.93
N ALA A 223 -4.96 -21.22 16.36
CA ALA A 223 -3.81 -21.26 17.24
C ALA A 223 -4.15 -21.83 18.62
N GLN A 224 -5.26 -21.39 19.22
CA GLN A 224 -5.65 -21.82 20.56
C GLN A 224 -6.15 -23.26 20.62
N PHE A 225 -6.91 -23.69 19.61
CA PHE A 225 -7.62 -24.96 19.71
C PHE A 225 -6.96 -26.12 18.96
N GLN A 226 -5.92 -25.89 18.14
CA GLN A 226 -5.12 -26.87 17.36
C GLN A 226 -5.91 -27.97 16.60
N ARG A 227 -7.25 -27.95 16.65
CA ARG A 227 -8.14 -29.08 16.33
C ARG A 227 -9.51 -28.62 15.82
N GLN A 228 -9.81 -27.32 15.84
CA GLN A 228 -11.06 -26.87 15.26
C GLN A 228 -10.94 -26.93 13.75
N ARG A 229 -11.75 -27.78 13.13
CA ARG A 229 -11.74 -27.99 11.68
C ARG A 229 -12.27 -26.74 10.99
N ILE A 230 -11.38 -25.85 10.57
CA ILE A 230 -11.74 -24.73 9.71
C ILE A 230 -12.19 -25.29 8.37
N THR A 231 -13.35 -24.85 7.92
CA THR A 231 -13.86 -25.19 6.59
C THR A 231 -13.19 -24.32 5.52
N GLN A 232 -13.08 -24.83 4.29
CA GLN A 232 -12.58 -24.07 3.14
C GLN A 232 -13.32 -22.73 2.98
N THR A 233 -14.64 -22.71 3.14
CA THR A 233 -15.46 -21.50 3.03
C THR A 233 -15.17 -20.46 4.11
N GLN A 234 -14.94 -20.88 5.36
CA GLN A 234 -14.55 -19.95 6.43
C GLN A 234 -13.19 -19.31 6.16
N PHE A 235 -12.24 -20.11 5.67
CA PHE A 235 -10.94 -19.60 5.27
C PHE A 235 -11.03 -18.66 4.07
N GLU A 236 -11.73 -19.02 3.00
CA GLU A 236 -11.86 -18.17 1.82
C GLU A 236 -12.48 -16.81 2.17
N LYS A 237 -13.52 -16.79 3.01
CA LYS A 237 -14.11 -15.55 3.49
C LYS A 237 -13.09 -14.70 4.26
N ALA A 238 -12.38 -15.31 5.21
CA ALA A 238 -11.35 -14.61 5.99
C ALA A 238 -10.16 -14.16 5.13
N PHE A 239 -9.78 -14.94 4.11
CA PHE A 239 -8.69 -14.66 3.20
C PHE A 239 -9.03 -13.55 2.19
N LEU A 240 -10.28 -13.45 1.73
CA LEU A 240 -10.73 -12.27 0.99
C LEU A 240 -10.63 -11.01 1.85
N ASP A 241 -11.00 -11.10 3.13
CA ASP A 241 -10.96 -9.97 4.04
C ASP A 241 -9.54 -9.51 4.36
N ILE A 242 -8.53 -10.39 4.27
CA ILE A 242 -7.12 -10.01 4.50
C ILE A 242 -6.43 -9.53 3.23
N THR A 243 -6.72 -10.12 2.07
CA THR A 243 -6.10 -9.71 0.78
C THR A 243 -6.51 -8.31 0.33
N ALA A 244 -7.64 -7.80 0.83
CA ALA A 244 -8.03 -6.40 0.64
C ALA A 244 -7.17 -5.40 1.45
N VAL A 245 -6.35 -5.89 2.39
CA VAL A 245 -5.80 -5.12 3.53
C VAL A 245 -4.29 -5.25 3.58
N MET A 246 -3.86 -6.50 3.51
CA MET A 246 -2.52 -6.95 3.28
C MET A 246 -2.42 -7.04 1.77
N GLU A 247 -1.74 -6.04 1.18
CA GLU A 247 -1.49 -5.94 -0.27
C GLU A 247 -1.25 -7.32 -0.88
N ALA A 248 -1.71 -7.60 -2.10
CA ALA A 248 -1.91 -8.94 -2.70
C ALA A 248 -0.75 -9.98 -2.65
N ASP A 249 0.41 -9.62 -2.08
CA ASP A 249 1.68 -10.32 -2.10
C ASP A 249 1.96 -11.21 -0.87
N TYR A 250 1.07 -11.29 0.13
CA TYR A 250 1.27 -12.15 1.32
C TYR A 250 0.98 -13.64 1.08
N GLN A 251 0.99 -14.09 -0.17
CA GLN A 251 0.58 -15.46 -0.52
C GLN A 251 1.53 -16.51 0.06
N ASP A 252 2.83 -16.25 0.01
CA ASP A 252 3.86 -17.15 0.52
C ASP A 252 3.73 -17.30 2.05
N GLU A 253 3.50 -16.20 2.76
CA GLU A 253 3.38 -16.20 4.23
C GLU A 253 2.05 -16.77 4.70
N VAL A 254 0.98 -16.58 3.93
CA VAL A 254 -0.30 -17.26 4.19
C VAL A 254 -0.14 -18.76 3.99
N ALA A 255 0.56 -19.20 2.95
CA ALA A 255 0.85 -20.62 2.73
C ALA A 255 1.69 -21.20 3.89
N GLU A 256 2.72 -20.48 4.33
CA GLU A 256 3.52 -20.85 5.51
C GLU A 256 2.65 -20.97 6.77
N LEU A 257 1.73 -20.02 6.98
CA LEU A 257 0.84 -20.04 8.14
C LEU A 257 -0.14 -21.21 8.11
N ILE A 258 -0.70 -21.54 6.94
CA ILE A 258 -1.56 -22.73 6.75
C ILE A 258 -0.80 -24.00 7.14
N GLU A 259 0.44 -24.14 6.69
CA GLU A 259 1.29 -25.29 7.01
C GLU A 259 1.57 -25.39 8.51
N ARG A 260 1.99 -24.28 9.13
CA ARG A 260 2.31 -24.20 10.56
C ARG A 260 1.12 -24.49 11.46
N LEU A 261 -0.06 -24.03 11.06
CA LEU A 261 -1.31 -24.27 11.79
C LEU A 261 -1.96 -25.61 11.42
N HIS A 262 -1.32 -26.42 10.57
CA HIS A 262 -1.80 -27.72 10.10
C HIS A 262 -3.22 -27.65 9.51
N LEU A 263 -3.53 -26.56 8.80
CA LEU A 263 -4.85 -26.35 8.22
C LEU A 263 -4.99 -27.18 6.95
N SER A 264 -6.04 -28.00 6.87
CA SER A 264 -6.35 -28.82 5.69
C SER A 264 -7.07 -28.00 4.60
N ILE A 265 -6.46 -26.90 4.19
CA ILE A 265 -7.05 -25.88 3.32
C ILE A 265 -6.07 -25.57 2.20
N LYS A 266 -6.58 -25.33 0.99
CA LYS A 266 -5.78 -24.85 -0.13
C LYS A 266 -6.19 -23.42 -0.45
N PRO A 267 -5.28 -22.44 -0.45
CA PRO A 267 -5.63 -21.11 -0.89
C PRO A 267 -6.05 -21.17 -2.36
N SER A 268 -7.31 -20.83 -2.64
CA SER A 268 -7.78 -20.63 -4.01
C SER A 268 -7.36 -19.22 -4.43
N VAL A 269 -6.26 -19.12 -5.18
CA VAL A 269 -5.88 -17.86 -5.79
C VAL A 269 -6.97 -17.54 -6.80
N SER A 270 -7.77 -16.51 -6.56
CA SER A 270 -8.69 -16.05 -7.60
C SER A 270 -7.82 -15.58 -8.76
N ASN A 271 -7.88 -16.27 -9.89
CA ASN A 271 -7.38 -15.78 -11.16
C ASN A 271 -8.25 -14.58 -11.57
N LYS A 272 -8.09 -13.45 -10.87
CA LYS A 272 -8.58 -12.18 -11.38
C LYS A 272 -7.80 -11.96 -12.66
N THR A 273 -8.50 -11.95 -13.79
CA THR A 273 -7.96 -11.46 -15.04
C THR A 273 -7.54 -10.03 -14.78
N GLN A 274 -6.25 -9.82 -14.51
CA GLN A 274 -5.73 -8.52 -14.14
C GLN A 274 -5.76 -7.67 -15.40
N TYR A 275 -6.67 -6.68 -15.44
CA TYR A 275 -6.69 -5.71 -16.52
C TYR A 275 -5.35 -4.99 -16.53
N GLN A 276 -4.53 -5.24 -17.54
CA GLN A 276 -3.21 -4.62 -17.67
C GLN A 276 -3.38 -3.18 -18.17
N LEU A 277 -2.90 -2.22 -17.38
CA LEU A 277 -2.93 -0.82 -17.79
C LEU A 277 -1.96 -0.63 -18.96
N PRO A 278 -2.30 0.21 -19.96
CA PRO A 278 -1.40 0.50 -21.06
C PRO A 278 -0.05 1.03 -20.56
N VAL A 279 1.07 0.54 -21.08
CA VAL A 279 2.43 0.92 -20.63
C VAL A 279 2.78 2.40 -20.91
N GLN A 280 2.04 3.05 -21.80
CA GLN A 280 2.34 4.41 -22.29
C GLN A 280 1.61 5.53 -21.54
N LEU A 281 0.78 5.23 -20.54
CA LEU A 281 0.05 6.26 -19.80
C LEU A 281 1.04 7.22 -19.14
N GLY A 282 0.79 8.52 -19.26
CA GLY A 282 1.68 9.56 -18.71
C GLY A 282 3.07 9.63 -19.36
N LYS A 283 3.38 8.85 -20.40
CA LYS A 283 4.74 8.79 -20.95
C LYS A 283 5.26 10.14 -21.46
N ARG A 284 4.37 10.90 -22.10
CA ARG A 284 4.68 12.20 -22.70
C ARG A 284 5.00 13.28 -21.68
N TRP A 285 4.40 13.18 -20.49
CA TRP A 285 4.63 14.10 -19.36
C TRP A 285 6.08 14.12 -18.87
N CYS A 286 6.87 13.14 -19.29
CA CYS A 286 8.25 12.93 -18.87
C CYS A 286 9.29 13.38 -19.89
N SER A 287 8.86 13.87 -21.06
CA SER A 287 9.74 14.47 -22.05
C SER A 287 9.87 15.97 -21.76
N PRO A 288 11.04 16.59 -21.94
CA PRO A 288 11.14 18.03 -21.89
C PRO A 288 10.27 18.62 -23.01
N SER A 289 9.48 19.64 -22.68
CA SER A 289 8.78 20.46 -23.66
C SER A 289 9.84 21.08 -24.59
N ASN A 290 9.81 20.74 -25.88
CA ASN A 290 10.68 21.35 -26.90
C ASN A 290 10.24 22.78 -27.21
#